data_AF-A0A6S6TK53-F1
#
_entry.id   AF-A0A6S6TK53-F1
#
_cell.length_a   1.000
_cell.length_b   1.000
_cell.length_c   1.000
_cell.angle_alpha   90.00
_cell.angle_beta   90.00
_cell.angle_gamma   90.00
#
_symmetry.space_group_name_H-M   'P 1'
#
loop_
_entity.id
_entity.type
_entity.pdbx_description
1 polymer ?
#
loop_
_entity_poly.entity_id
_entity_poly.type
_entity_poly.pdbx_seq_one_letter_code
_entity_poly.pdbx_strand_id
1 'polypeptide(L)'
;MKAEEKEKILEAIRKRHGIAIDITDPLFAMVTANEIILEKQFEQQNRIFAEQLIEMEIITKNYLTESKELLEKKLTLAIKEAKTQLKQNKQQNKEETKGNRANNIIRPILFIITGIIIGYTTALIIL
;
A
#
# COMPACT_ATOMS: atom_id res chain seq x y z
N MET A 1 4.71 12.43 -47.41
CA MET A 1 4.43 11.57 -48.56
C MET A 1 5.23 12.01 -49.79
N LYS A 2 6.03 11.11 -50.38
CA LYS A 2 6.85 11.40 -51.57
C LYS A 2 6.01 11.30 -52.85
N ALA A 3 6.44 11.97 -53.93
CA ALA A 3 5.72 11.95 -55.22
C ALA A 3 5.50 10.53 -55.77
N GLU A 4 6.47 9.64 -55.56
CA GLU A 4 6.39 8.22 -55.98
C GLU A 4 5.31 7.43 -55.23
N GLU A 5 5.04 7.76 -53.97
CA GLU A 5 3.98 7.09 -53.18
C GLU A 5 2.60 7.51 -53.68
N LYS A 6 2.45 8.78 -54.08
CA LYS A 6 1.17 9.33 -54.58
C LYS A 6 0.77 8.65 -55.89
N GLU A 7 1.72 8.45 -56.79
CA GLU A 7 1.45 7.79 -58.07
C GLU A 7 1.08 6.30 -57.88
N LYS A 8 1.69 5.60 -56.92
CA LYS A 8 1.30 4.22 -56.58
C LYS A 8 -0.12 4.13 -56.04
N ILE A 9 -0.55 5.07 -55.20
CA ILE A 9 -1.92 5.11 -54.70
C ILE A 9 -2.90 5.40 -55.84
N LEU A 10 -2.58 6.36 -56.71
CA LEU A 10 -3.38 6.64 -57.91
C LEU A 10 -3.52 5.43 -58.82
N GLU A 11 -2.43 4.72 -59.08
CA GLU A 11 -2.45 3.51 -59.92
C GLU A 11 -3.30 2.40 -59.30
N ALA A 12 -3.24 2.23 -57.98
CA ALA A 12 -4.08 1.26 -57.25
C ALA A 12 -5.57 1.62 -57.34
N ILE A 13 -5.93 2.91 -57.20
CA ILE A 13 -7.32 3.38 -57.30
C ILE A 13 -7.83 3.24 -58.74
N ARG A 14 -7.03 3.64 -59.74
CA ARG A 14 -7.35 3.49 -61.17
C ARG A 14 -7.62 2.02 -61.52
N LYS A 15 -6.75 1.10 -61.09
CA LYS A 15 -6.89 -0.35 -61.32
C LYS A 15 -8.12 -0.96 -60.64
N ARG A 16 -8.45 -0.51 -59.43
CA ARG A 16 -9.53 -1.09 -58.63
C ARG A 16 -10.93 -0.61 -59.04
N HIS A 17 -11.03 0.65 -59.48
CA HIS A 17 -12.32 1.29 -59.73
C HIS A 17 -12.58 1.64 -61.20
N GLY A 18 -11.57 1.48 -62.07
CA GLY A 18 -11.68 1.80 -63.50
C GLY A 18 -11.82 3.30 -63.80
N ILE A 19 -11.46 4.16 -62.84
CA ILE A 19 -11.59 5.62 -62.94
C ILE A 19 -10.22 6.22 -63.23
N ALA A 20 -10.11 7.05 -64.28
CA ALA A 20 -8.90 7.80 -64.58
C ALA A 20 -8.84 9.06 -63.70
N ILE A 21 -8.24 8.92 -62.52
CA ILE A 21 -8.04 10.01 -61.56
C ILE A 21 -6.63 10.58 -61.76
N ASP A 22 -6.48 11.90 -61.74
CA ASP A 22 -5.19 12.61 -61.78
C ASP A 22 -4.85 13.24 -60.40
N ILE A 23 -3.60 13.65 -60.19
CA ILE A 23 -3.15 14.34 -58.96
C ILE A 23 -3.96 15.62 -58.72
N THR A 24 -4.45 16.25 -59.78
CA THR A 24 -5.27 17.46 -59.74
C THR A 24 -6.77 17.20 -59.52
N ASP A 25 -7.19 15.93 -59.48
CA ASP A 25 -8.59 15.55 -59.33
C ASP A 25 -9.10 15.93 -57.91
N PRO A 26 -10.24 16.64 -57.80
CA PRO A 26 -10.85 16.98 -56.52
C PRO A 26 -11.09 15.78 -55.60
N LEU A 27 -11.41 14.59 -56.14
CA LEU A 27 -11.60 13.38 -55.36
C LEU A 27 -10.29 12.92 -54.73
N PHE A 28 -9.18 12.96 -55.48
CA PHE A 28 -7.87 12.60 -54.96
C PHE A 28 -7.38 13.60 -53.90
N ALA A 29 -7.63 14.90 -54.12
CA ALA A 29 -7.34 15.93 -53.14
C ALA A 29 -8.12 15.71 -51.83
N MET A 30 -9.40 15.33 -51.91
CA MET A 30 -10.24 15.04 -50.74
C MET A 30 -9.78 13.80 -49.98
N VAL A 31 -9.43 12.72 -50.68
CA VAL A 31 -8.86 11.49 -50.08
C VAL A 31 -7.55 11.79 -49.36
N THR A 32 -6.65 12.52 -50.03
CA THR A 32 -5.35 12.91 -49.47
C THR A 32 -5.53 13.83 -48.24
N ALA A 33 -6.48 14.77 -48.29
CA ALA A 33 -6.77 15.64 -47.17
C ALA A 33 -7.30 14.85 -45.96
N ASN A 34 -8.19 13.89 -46.18
CA ASN A 34 -8.69 13.02 -45.12
C ASN A 34 -7.57 12.15 -44.51
N GLU A 35 -6.68 11.60 -45.34
CA GLU A 35 -5.53 10.82 -44.89
C GLU A 35 -4.61 11.65 -43.99
N ILE A 36 -4.28 12.90 -44.39
CA ILE A 36 -3.49 13.82 -43.58
C ILE A 36 -4.18 14.15 -42.26
N ILE A 37 -5.50 14.34 -42.26
CA ILE A 37 -6.27 14.63 -41.04
C ILE A 37 -6.22 13.41 -40.10
N LEU A 38 -6.43 12.21 -40.63
CA LEU A 38 -6.38 10.98 -39.86
C LEU A 38 -4.98 10.72 -39.30
N GLU A 39 -3.93 10.92 -40.09
CA GLU A 39 -2.55 10.78 -39.66
C GLU A 39 -2.23 11.73 -38.49
N LYS A 40 -2.62 13.01 -38.62
CA LYS A 40 -2.49 13.99 -37.53
C LYS A 40 -3.28 13.60 -36.28
N GLN A 41 -4.48 13.06 -36.45
CA GLN A 41 -5.28 12.57 -35.31
C GLN A 41 -4.60 11.38 -34.62
N PHE A 42 -4.04 10.44 -35.39
CA PHE A 42 -3.27 9.33 -34.82
C PHE A 42 -2.03 9.81 -34.08
N GLU A 43 -1.27 10.74 -34.65
CA GLU A 43 -0.12 11.34 -33.97
C GLU A 43 -0.49 12.02 -32.66
N GLN A 44 -1.58 12.80 -32.66
CA GLN A 44 -2.08 13.46 -31.45
C GLN A 44 -2.55 12.45 -30.40
N GLN A 45 -3.30 11.42 -30.80
CA GLN A 45 -3.73 10.35 -29.89
C GLN A 45 -2.52 9.62 -29.29
N ASN A 46 -1.54 9.26 -30.11
CA ASN A 46 -0.33 8.60 -29.62
C ASN A 46 0.45 9.45 -28.62
N ARG A 47 0.52 10.77 -28.87
CA ARG A 47 1.15 11.70 -27.93
C ARG A 47 0.39 11.74 -26.60
N ILE A 48 -0.93 11.85 -26.63
CA ILE A 48 -1.76 11.85 -25.41
C ILE A 48 -1.59 10.54 -24.64
N PHE A 49 -1.59 9.40 -25.34
CA PHE A 49 -1.36 8.10 -24.70
C PHE A 49 0.02 8.00 -24.05
N ALA A 50 1.07 8.51 -24.71
CA ALA A 50 2.41 8.54 -24.13
C ALA A 50 2.47 9.41 -22.86
N GLU A 51 1.85 10.61 -22.90
CA GLU A 51 1.74 11.49 -21.74
C GLU A 51 0.98 10.80 -20.58
N GLN A 52 -0.14 10.14 -20.87
CA GLN A 52 -0.90 9.38 -19.88
C GLN A 52 -0.11 8.21 -19.25
N LEU A 53 0.66 7.48 -20.04
CA LEU A 53 1.49 6.39 -19.52
C LEU A 53 2.55 6.91 -18.54
N ILE A 54 3.19 8.04 -18.87
CA ILE A 54 4.17 8.70 -17.99
C ILE A 54 3.50 9.17 -16.69
N GLU A 55 2.33 9.82 -16.79
CA GLU A 55 1.58 10.26 -15.61
C GLU A 55 1.17 9.07 -14.72
N MET A 56 0.70 7.97 -15.31
CA MET A 56 0.37 6.75 -14.57
C MET A 56 1.57 6.16 -13.85
N GLU A 57 2.76 6.16 -14.48
CA GLU A 57 3.99 5.68 -13.84
C GLU A 57 4.35 6.54 -12.62
N ILE A 58 4.26 7.87 -12.76
CA ILE A 58 4.51 8.82 -11.66
C ILE A 58 3.52 8.59 -10.51
N ILE A 59 2.22 8.50 -10.81
CA ILE A 59 1.17 8.26 -9.82
C ILE A 59 1.42 6.93 -9.10
N THR A 60 1.73 5.87 -9.85
CA THR A 60 1.98 4.53 -9.28
C THR A 60 3.19 4.56 -8.35
N LYS A 61 4.27 5.22 -8.76
CA LYS A 61 5.48 5.36 -7.94
C LYS A 61 5.23 6.15 -6.65
N ASN A 62 4.47 7.24 -6.74
CA ASN A 62 4.08 8.03 -5.57
C ASN A 62 3.24 7.20 -4.61
N TYR A 63 2.23 6.48 -5.12
CA TYR A 63 1.38 5.62 -4.32
C TYR A 63 2.16 4.50 -3.62
N LEU A 64 3.12 3.87 -4.31
CA LEU A 64 4.01 2.87 -3.72
C LEU A 64 4.87 3.46 -2.60
N THR A 65 5.38 4.67 -2.80
CA THR A 65 6.21 5.38 -1.82
C THR A 65 5.40 5.71 -0.57
N GLU A 66 4.23 6.32 -0.73
CA GLU A 66 3.31 6.64 0.37
C GLU A 66 2.86 5.38 1.11
N SER A 67 2.53 4.31 0.37
CA SER A 67 2.14 3.02 0.96
C SER A 67 3.26 2.44 1.81
N LYS A 68 4.51 2.51 1.34
CA LYS A 68 5.67 2.05 2.11
C LYS A 68 5.87 2.86 3.38
N GLU A 69 5.79 4.19 3.31
CA GLU A 69 5.91 5.05 4.48
C GLU A 69 4.82 4.78 5.53
N LEU A 70 3.56 4.61 5.08
CA LEU A 70 2.46 4.28 5.96
C LEU A 70 2.63 2.90 6.60
N LEU A 71 3.13 1.92 5.84
CA LEU A 71 3.42 0.59 6.35
C LEU A 71 4.51 0.65 7.43
N GLU A 72 5.61 1.37 7.17
CA GLU A 72 6.71 1.55 8.12
C GLU A 72 6.24 2.25 9.41
N LYS A 73 5.41 3.29 9.29
CA LYS A 73 4.79 3.97 10.45
C LYS A 73 3.93 3.02 11.27
N LYS A 74 3.02 2.26 10.62
CA LYS A 74 2.16 1.29 11.30
C LYS A 74 2.97 0.18 11.97
N LEU A 75 3.97 -0.35 11.29
CA LEU A 75 4.84 -1.40 11.83
C LEU A 75 5.64 -0.89 13.04
N THR A 76 6.15 0.34 12.97
CA THR A 76 6.85 0.99 14.08
C THR A 76 5.95 1.19 15.29
N LEU A 77 4.71 1.63 15.09
CA LEU A 77 3.72 1.77 16.15
C LEU A 77 3.39 0.40 16.78
N ALA A 78 3.13 -0.62 15.97
CA ALA A 78 2.85 -1.98 16.44
C ALA A 78 4.03 -2.56 17.25
N ILE A 79 5.27 -2.36 16.79
CA ILE A 79 6.47 -2.78 17.54
C ILE A 79 6.58 -2.03 18.86
N LYS A 80 6.27 -0.72 18.89
CA LYS A 80 6.31 0.09 20.11
C LYS A 80 5.26 -0.40 21.11
N GLU A 81 4.04 -0.66 20.66
CA GLU A 81 2.95 -1.20 21.48
C GLU A 81 3.28 -2.59 22.04
N ALA A 82 3.80 -3.49 21.20
CA ALA A 82 4.25 -4.82 21.63
C ALA A 82 5.35 -4.73 22.69
N LYS A 83 6.32 -3.81 22.51
CA LYS A 83 7.37 -3.56 23.52
C LYS A 83 6.79 -3.00 24.82
N THR A 84 5.81 -2.10 24.77
CA THR A 84 5.17 -1.57 25.98
C THR A 84 4.39 -2.64 26.72
N GLN A 85 3.62 -3.48 26.02
CA GLN A 85 2.90 -4.61 26.63
C GLN A 85 3.87 -5.62 27.25
N LEU A 86 4.98 -5.94 26.57
CA LEU A 86 6.02 -6.80 27.14
C LEU A 86 6.65 -6.23 28.41
N LYS A 87 6.88 -4.91 28.47
CA LYS A 87 7.40 -4.25 29.68
C LYS A 87 6.38 -4.29 30.82
N GLN A 88 5.10 -4.00 30.53
CA GLN A 88 4.01 -4.07 31.50
C GLN A 88 3.84 -5.48 32.05
N ASN A 89 3.79 -6.51 31.20
CA ASN A 89 3.71 -7.90 31.62
C ASN A 89 4.93 -8.32 32.47
N LYS A 90 6.14 -7.87 32.12
CA LYS A 90 7.33 -8.12 32.95
C LYS A 90 7.28 -7.43 34.31
N GLN A 91 6.68 -6.25 34.41
CA GLN A 91 6.51 -5.52 35.67
C GLN A 91 5.43 -6.17 36.53
N GLN A 92 4.25 -6.47 35.96
CA GLN A 92 3.17 -7.17 36.66
C GLN A 92 3.64 -8.55 37.16
N ASN A 93 4.32 -9.34 36.34
CA ASN A 93 4.87 -10.63 36.79
C ASN A 93 5.91 -10.47 37.92
N LYS A 94 6.70 -9.38 37.92
CA LYS A 94 7.63 -9.09 39.03
C LYS A 94 6.91 -8.66 40.31
N GLU A 95 5.81 -7.92 40.19
CA GLU A 95 4.98 -7.51 41.34
C GLU A 95 4.20 -8.69 41.90
N GLU A 96 3.58 -9.52 41.05
CA GLU A 96 2.90 -10.75 41.47
C GLU A 96 3.85 -11.75 42.13
N THR A 97 5.06 -11.95 41.59
CA THR A 97 6.04 -12.85 42.20
C THR A 97 6.58 -12.33 43.53
N LYS A 98 6.75 -11.00 43.68
CA LYS A 98 7.12 -10.40 44.97
C LYS A 98 5.96 -10.47 45.99
N GLY A 99 4.74 -10.18 45.57
CA GLY A 99 3.54 -10.26 46.39
C GLY A 99 3.27 -11.68 46.88
N ASN A 100 3.36 -12.68 46.00
CA ASN A 100 3.21 -14.09 46.38
C ASN A 100 4.32 -14.59 47.30
N ARG A 101 5.58 -14.17 47.12
CA ARG A 101 6.66 -14.51 48.05
C ARG A 101 6.44 -13.87 49.43
N ALA A 102 6.06 -12.60 49.48
CA ALA A 102 5.76 -11.92 50.74
C ALA A 102 4.58 -12.60 51.47
N ASN A 103 3.49 -12.91 50.76
CA ASN A 103 2.34 -13.60 51.33
C ASN A 103 2.67 -15.02 51.82
N ASN A 104 3.49 -15.76 51.08
CA ASN A 104 3.90 -17.12 51.48
C ASN A 104 4.81 -17.14 52.72
N ILE A 105 5.56 -16.06 52.98
CA ILE A 105 6.40 -15.95 54.19
C ILE A 105 5.56 -15.41 55.37
N ILE A 106 4.69 -14.43 55.13
CA ILE A 106 3.93 -13.75 56.19
C ILE A 106 2.83 -14.64 56.78
N ARG A 107 2.13 -15.44 55.96
CA ARG A 107 1.04 -16.33 56.44
C ARG A 107 1.46 -17.32 57.55
N PRO A 108 2.54 -18.12 57.40
CA PRO A 108 2.94 -19.05 58.45
C PRO A 108 3.42 -18.34 59.72
N ILE A 109 4.08 -17.17 59.59
CA ILE A 109 4.50 -16.37 60.75
C ILE A 109 3.28 -15.85 61.52
N LEU A 110 2.28 -15.30 60.83
CA LEU A 110 1.02 -14.87 61.43
C LEU A 110 0.32 -16.03 62.16
N PHE A 111 0.28 -17.21 61.54
CA PHE A 111 -0.32 -18.40 62.13
C PHE A 111 0.37 -18.82 63.45
N ILE A 112 1.71 -18.80 63.47
CA ILE A 112 2.51 -19.10 64.67
C ILE A 112 2.22 -18.08 65.77
N ILE A 113 2.22 -16.78 65.46
CA ILE A 113 1.95 -15.71 66.44
C ILE A 113 0.54 -15.86 67.02
N THR A 114 -0.47 -16.08 66.18
CA THR A 114 -1.84 -16.32 66.67
C THR A 114 -1.94 -17.57 67.53
N GLY A 115 -1.25 -18.65 67.17
CA GLY A 115 -1.23 -19.88 67.96
C GLY A 115 -0.60 -19.68 69.35
N ILE A 116 0.50 -18.91 69.42
CA ILE A 116 1.16 -18.57 70.69
C ILE A 116 0.24 -17.72 71.56
N ILE A 117 -0.44 -16.71 70.99
CA ILE A 117 -1.36 -15.85 71.74
C ILE A 117 -2.54 -16.65 72.30
N ILE A 118 -3.16 -17.51 71.49
CA ILE A 118 -4.29 -18.35 71.92
C ILE A 118 -3.84 -19.39 72.97
N GLY A 119 -2.66 -19.99 72.79
CA GLY A 119 -2.09 -20.92 73.78
C GLY A 119 -1.81 -20.24 75.11
N TYR A 120 -1.28 -19.01 75.08
CA TYR A 120 -1.03 -18.24 76.29
C TYR A 120 -2.33 -17.84 77.01
N THR A 121 -3.35 -17.36 76.28
CA THR A 121 -4.62 -16.96 76.90
C THR A 121 -5.38 -18.13 77.48
N THR A 122 -5.39 -19.30 76.81
CA THR A 122 -6.03 -20.51 77.34
C THR A 122 -5.31 -21.06 78.56
N ALA A 123 -3.97 -21.05 78.58
CA ALA A 123 -3.20 -21.44 79.76
C ALA A 123 -3.44 -20.51 80.96
N LEU A 124 -3.64 -19.21 80.72
CA LEU A 124 -3.94 -18.22 81.76
C LEU A 124 -5.36 -18.30 82.34
N ILE A 125 -6.29 -18.91 81.61
CA ILE A 125 -7.68 -19.12 82.06
C ILE A 125 -7.82 -20.43 82.85
N ILE A 126 -6.93 -21.40 82.61
CA ILE A 126 -6.95 -22.73 83.26
C ILE A 126 -6.13 -22.73 84.57
N LEU A 127 -5.26 -21.74 84.78
CA LEU A 127 -4.48 -21.53 86.01
C LEU A 127 -5.25 -20.64 87.00
#